data_AF-A0A7W5LTE2-F1
#
_entry.id   AF-A0A7W5LTE2-F1
#
_cell.length_a   1.000
_cell.length_b   1.000
_cell.length_c   1.000
_cell.angle_alpha   90.00
_cell.angle_beta   90.00
_cell.angle_gamma   90.00
#
_symmetry.space_group_name_H-M   'P 1'
#
loop_
_entity.id
_entity.type
_entity.pdbx_description
1 polymer ?
#
loop_
_entity_poly.entity_id
_entity_poly.type
_entity_poly.pdbx_seq_one_letter_code
_entity_poly.pdbx_strand_id
1 'polypeptide(L)' 'MSHDLSLAQAYAFQLSRDLMVPVAVFEVDGEYGALPSDEIDADDDLAIVHEFLPWPSQ' A
#
# COMPACT_ATOMS: atom_id res chain seq x y z
N MET A 1 8.20 -8.34 -5.66
CA MET A 1 8.11 -7.13 -4.82
C MET A 1 9.34 -6.27 -5.07
N SER A 2 9.32 -5.01 -4.61
CA SER A 2 10.45 -4.08 -4.76
C SER A 2 11.20 -3.97 -3.43
N HIS A 3 12.54 -3.90 -3.45
CA HIS A 3 13.33 -3.52 -2.27
C HIS A 3 13.39 -1.99 -2.07
N ASP A 4 12.87 -1.23 -3.03
CA ASP A 4 12.82 0.23 -2.98
C ASP A 4 11.43 0.70 -2.51
N LEU A 5 11.39 1.27 -1.31
CA LEU A 5 10.20 1.85 -0.69
C LEU A 5 9.60 2.99 -1.53
N SER A 6 10.44 3.81 -2.16
CA SER A 6 9.96 4.93 -2.96
C SER A 6 9.21 4.46 -4.21
N LEU A 7 9.67 3.36 -4.81
CA LEU A 7 8.98 2.71 -5.92
C LEU A 7 7.64 2.10 -5.49
N ALA A 8 7.61 1.42 -4.34
CA ALA A 8 6.37 0.85 -3.80
C ALA A 8 5.34 1.94 -3.46
N GLN A 9 5.77 3.05 -2.87
CA GLN A 9 4.90 4.20 -2.58
C GLN A 9 4.38 4.87 -3.85
N ALA A 10 5.21 5.06 -4.87
CA ALA A 10 4.78 5.64 -6.14
C ALA A 10 3.72 4.76 -6.83
N TYR A 11 3.93 3.44 -6.82
CA TYR A 11 2.95 2.49 -7.36
C TYR A 11 1.64 2.51 -6.57
N ALA A 12 1.71 2.46 -5.24
CA ALA A 12 0.52 2.51 -4.37
C ALA A 12 -0.30 3.80 -4.56
N PHE A 13 0.37 4.94 -4.69
CA PHE A 13 -0.28 6.23 -4.95
C PHE A 13 -0.98 6.28 -6.31
N GLN A 14 -0.37 5.71 -7.36
CA GLN A 14 -1.03 5.61 -8.66
C GLN A 14 -2.22 4.66 -8.60
N LEU A 15 -2.02 3.48 -7.99
CA LEU A 15 -3.04 2.44 -7.88
C LEU A 15 -4.27 2.94 -7.11
N SER A 16 -4.09 3.66 -5.99
CA SER A 16 -5.21 4.19 -5.22
C SER A 16 -6.07 5.12 -6.07
N ARG A 17 -5.45 5.99 -6.87
CA ARG A 17 -6.15 6.94 -7.75
C ARG A 17 -6.85 6.27 -8.93
N ASP A 18 -6.24 5.22 -9.50
CA ASP A 18 -6.80 4.50 -10.64
C ASP A 18 -8.00 3.65 -10.22
N LEU A 19 -7.91 2.97 -9.08
CA LEU A 19 -8.96 2.12 -8.54
C LEU A 19 -9.99 2.88 -7.70
N MET A 20 -9.68 4.10 -7.27
CA MET A 20 -10.49 4.92 -6.36
C MET A 20 -10.76 4.23 -5.01
N VAL A 21 -9.79 3.45 -4.52
CA VAL A 21 -9.83 2.79 -3.19
C VAL A 21 -8.56 3.09 -2.39
N PRO A 22 -8.61 3.02 -1.05
CA PRO A 22 -7.40 3.06 -0.22
C PRO A 22 -6.43 1.94 -0.59
N VAL A 23 -5.15 2.25 -0.69
CA VAL A 23 -4.09 1.27 -0.97
C VAL A 23 -3.00 1.39 0.08
N ALA A 24 -2.70 0.29 0.75
CA ALA A 24 -1.66 0.21 1.76
C ALA A 24 -0.35 -0.32 1.17
N VAL A 25 0.74 0.35 1.53
CA VAL A 25 2.10 -0.16 1.37
C VAL A 25 2.44 -0.95 2.63
N PHE A 26 2.88 -2.17 2.43
CA PHE A 26 3.29 -3.06 3.51
C PHE A 26 4.69 -3.61 3.24
N GLU A 27 5.32 -4.10 4.29
CA GLU A 27 6.62 -4.76 4.27
C GLU A 27 6.49 -6.19 4.78
N VAL A 28 7.19 -7.10 4.10
CA VAL A 28 7.33 -8.51 4.48
C VAL A 28 8.73 -8.98 4.08
N ASP A 29 9.48 -9.51 5.06
CA ASP A 29 10.84 -10.04 4.87
C ASP A 29 11.82 -9.08 4.13
N GLY A 30 11.71 -7.78 4.34
CA GLY A 30 12.54 -6.74 3.70
C GLY A 30 12.11 -6.37 2.28
N GLU A 31 10.94 -6.85 1.83
CA GLU A 31 10.34 -6.52 0.55
C GLU A 31 9.09 -5.66 0.73
N TYR A 32 8.90 -4.67 -0.14
CA TYR A 32 7.74 -3.80 -0.12
C TYR A 32 6.73 -4.19 -1.19
N GLY A 33 5.47 -4.30 -0.77
CA GLY A 33 4.30 -4.51 -1.61
C GLY A 33 3.27 -3.40 -1.42
N ALA A 34 2.30 -3.35 -2.34
CA ALA A 34 1.15 -2.46 -2.23
C ALA A 34 -0.10 -3.18 -2.73
N LEU A 35 -1.19 -3.11 -1.95
CA LEU A 35 -2.49 -3.67 -2.32
C LEU A 35 -3.64 -2.90 -1.65
N PRO A 36 -4.87 -3.00 -2.16
CA PRO A 36 -6.03 -2.36 -1.55
C PRO A 36 -6.11 -2.66 -0.07
N SER A 37 -6.35 -1.63 0.76
CA SER A 37 -6.29 -1.80 2.22
C SER A 37 -7.32 -2.78 2.76
N ASP A 38 -8.42 -3.00 2.03
CA ASP A 38 -9.46 -3.98 2.36
C ASP A 38 -9.10 -5.42 2.01
N GLU A 39 -8.01 -5.64 1.26
CA GLU A 39 -7.42 -6.95 0.99
C GLU A 39 -6.40 -7.39 2.05
N ILE A 40 -6.06 -6.53 3.02
CA ILE A 40 -5.18 -6.87 4.13
C ILE A 40 -6.02 -7.32 5.32
N ASP A 41 -5.85 -8.57 5.72
CA ASP A 41 -6.46 -9.11 6.93
C ASP A 41 -5.55 -8.88 8.15
N ALA A 42 -6.16 -8.77 9.33
CA ALA A 42 -5.40 -8.58 10.58
C ALA A 42 -4.52 -9.79 10.97
N ASP A 43 -4.79 -10.95 10.35
CA ASP A 43 -4.02 -12.18 10.51
C ASP A 43 -2.85 -12.26 9.51
N ASP A 44 -2.77 -11.35 8.55
CA ASP A 44 -1.63 -11.26 7.66
C ASP A 44 -0.46 -10.64 8.44
N ASP A 45 0.67 -11.37 8.55
CA ASP A 45 1.92 -10.92 9.17
C ASP A 45 2.61 -9.81 8.33
N LEU A 46 1.87 -8.77 7.96
CA LEU A 46 2.31 -7.66 7.10
C LEU A 46 2.46 -6.39 7.94
N ALA A 47 3.64 -5.78 7.88
CA ALA A 47 3.88 -4.51 8.53
C ALA A 47 3.40 -3.35 7.64
N ILE A 48 2.30 -2.68 8.01
CA ILE A 48 1.81 -1.52 7.27
C ILE A 48 2.78 -0.34 7.44
N VAL A 49 3.34 0.11 6.32
CA VAL A 49 4.29 1.23 6.27
C VAL A 49 3.54 2.54 6.04
N HIS A 50 2.58 2.54 5.13
CA HIS A 50 1.79 3.73 4.77
C HIS A 50 0.49 3.35 4.07
N GLU A 51 -0.52 4.22 4.14
CA GLU A 51 -1.78 4.06 3.41
C GLU A 51 -2.05 5.31 2.57
N PHE A 52 -2.35 5.11 1.29
CA PHE A 52 -2.75 6.16 0.37
C PHE A 52 -4.26 6.16 0.19
N LEU A 53 -4.89 7.26 0.56
CA LEU A 53 -6.30 7.50 0.27
C LEU A 53 -6.45 8.13 -1.14
N PRO A 54 -7.46 7.72 -1.92
CA PRO A 54 -7.68 8.28 -3.25
C PRO A 54 -8.38 9.64 -3.20
N TRP A 55 -8.96 10.00 -2.05
CA TRP A 55 -9.55 11.31 -1.77
C TRP A 55 -8.70 12.10 -0.76
N PRO A 56 -8.65 13.45 -0.87
CA PRO A 56 -8.07 14.27 0.17
C PRO A 56 -8.84 14.07 1.48
N SER A 57 -8.13 13.89 2.59
CA SER A 57 -8.71 13.92 3.93
C SER A 57 -9.40 15.28 4.14
N GLN A 58 -10.70 15.29 4.40
CA GLN A 58 -11.46 16.49 4.76
C GLN A 58 -11.01 17.06 6.11
#